data_AF-X1UE56-F1
#
_entry.id   AF-X1UE56-F1
#
_cell.length_a   1.000
_cell.length_b   1.000
_cell.length_c   1.000
_cell.angle_alpha   90.00
_cell.angle_beta   90.00
_cell.angle_gamma   90.00
#
_symmetry.space_group_name_H-M   'P 1'
#
loop_
_entity.id
_entity.type
_entity.pdbx_description
1 polymer ?
#
loop_
_entity_poly.entity_id
_entity_poly.type
_entity_poly.pdbx_seq_one_letter_code
_entity_poly.pdbx_strand_id
1 'polypeptide(L)'
;ITVPSQDMVLGLYYITNSRKGTDSEKVRGEGLTFYSPEEATIAYNEEKVNLHAIVKVKVDDIEDGKPVKKIVETTVGRIIFNQFVPNEVGNSNEV
;
A
#
# COMPACT_ATOMS: atom_id res chain seq x y z
N ILE A 1 27.19 10.96 1.81
CA ILE A 1 26.13 9.97 2.07
C ILE A 1 24.82 10.60 1.61
N THR A 2 24.14 10.01 0.63
CA THR A 2 22.85 10.49 0.12
C THR A 2 21.73 9.68 0.75
N VAL A 3 21.03 10.30 1.70
CA VAL A 3 19.85 9.74 2.39
C VAL A 3 18.69 10.71 2.24
N PRO A 4 17.42 10.26 2.41
CA PRO A 4 16.25 11.12 2.32
C PRO A 4 16.32 12.29 3.31
N SER A 5 15.76 13.44 2.92
CA SER A 5 15.58 14.58 3.81
C SER A 5 14.45 14.35 4.80
N GLN A 6 14.33 15.19 5.82
CA GLN A 6 13.27 15.10 6.82
C GLN A 6 11.86 15.10 6.20
N ASP A 7 11.62 15.96 5.20
CA ASP A 7 10.33 16.04 4.52
C ASP A 7 10.03 14.79 3.70
N MET A 8 11.06 14.21 3.06
CA MET A 8 10.91 12.94 2.35
C MET A 8 10.55 11.81 3.32
N VAL A 9 11.23 11.74 4.47
CA VAL A 9 10.94 10.74 5.51
C VAL A 9 9.52 10.91 6.04
N LEU A 10 9.08 12.15 6.29
CA LEU A 10 7.72 12.41 6.76
C LEU A 10 6.66 12.06 5.71
N GLY A 11 6.93 12.34 4.44
CA GLY A 11 6.05 11.97 3.33
C GLY A 11 5.91 10.45 3.19
N LEU A 12 7.02 9.72 3.26
CA LEU A 12 7.03 8.25 3.25
C LEU A 12 6.30 7.66 4.46
N TYR A 13 6.48 8.25 5.64
CA TYR A 13 5.75 7.85 6.84
C TYR A 13 4.24 8.09 6.69
N TYR A 14 3.83 9.25 6.16
CA TYR A 14 2.42 9.57 5.96
C TYR A 14 1.75 8.60 4.98
N ILE A 15 2.32 8.40 3.79
CA ILE A 15 1.72 7.54 2.76
C ILE A 15 1.61 6.08 3.18
N THR A 16 2.57 5.57 3.95
CA THR A 16 2.58 4.16 4.37
C THR A 16 1.76 3.89 5.63
N ASN A 17 1.21 4.93 6.27
CA ASN A 17 0.43 4.77 7.48
C ASN A 17 -0.96 4.17 7.22
N SER A 18 -1.47 3.44 8.21
CA SER A 18 -2.81 2.85 8.17
C SER A 18 -3.74 3.60 9.09
N ARG A 19 -5.00 3.75 8.67
CA ARG A 19 -6.07 4.29 9.52
C ARG A 19 -7.18 3.26 9.57
N LYS A 20 -7.49 2.79 10.78
CA LYS A 20 -8.69 1.99 11.02
C LYS A 20 -9.89 2.90 11.11
N GLY A 21 -10.98 2.53 10.46
CA GLY A 21 -12.28 3.16 10.67
C GLY A 21 -12.73 3.02 12.12
N THR A 22 -13.45 4.02 12.59
CA THR A 22 -14.19 3.97 13.87
C THR A 22 -15.68 4.15 13.57
N ASP A 23 -16.54 3.85 14.54
CA ASP A 23 -17.99 4.03 14.39
C ASP A 23 -18.37 5.48 14.04
N SER A 24 -17.57 6.45 14.49
CA SER A 24 -17.72 7.88 14.19
C SER A 24 -17.05 8.33 12.89
N GLU A 25 -16.01 7.62 12.43
CA GLU A 25 -15.21 8.02 11.26
C GLU A 25 -14.85 6.81 10.40
N LYS A 26 -15.61 6.60 9.33
CA LYS A 26 -15.33 5.53 8.37
C LYS A 26 -14.17 5.92 7.44
N VAL A 27 -13.26 4.98 7.20
CA VAL A 27 -12.23 5.17 6.17
C VAL A 27 -12.79 4.68 4.83
N ARG A 28 -12.81 5.58 3.84
CA ARG A 28 -13.37 5.30 2.53
C ARG A 28 -12.61 4.15 1.86
N GLY A 29 -13.32 3.10 1.47
CA GLY A 29 -12.74 1.95 0.78
C GLY A 29 -12.08 0.92 1.69
N GLU A 30 -12.20 1.04 3.01
CA GLU A 30 -11.72 0.04 3.97
C GLU A 30 -12.39 -1.32 3.74
N GLY A 31 -11.60 -2.39 3.79
CA GLY A 31 -12.04 -3.77 3.60
C GLY A 31 -12.21 -4.20 2.14
N LEU A 32 -12.00 -3.31 1.16
CA LEU A 32 -12.03 -3.67 -0.25
C LEU A 32 -10.91 -4.64 -0.59
N THR A 33 -11.18 -5.49 -1.59
CA THR A 33 -10.20 -6.43 -2.15
C THR A 33 -9.98 -6.09 -3.61
N PHE A 34 -8.72 -5.89 -3.99
CA PHE A 34 -8.29 -5.58 -5.35
C PHE A 34 -7.59 -6.79 -5.99
N TYR A 35 -7.84 -6.97 -7.27
CA TYR A 35 -7.19 -8.00 -8.09
C TYR A 35 -5.73 -7.64 -8.42
N SER A 36 -5.39 -6.35 -8.49
CA SER A 36 -4.02 -5.91 -8.76
C SER A 36 -3.70 -4.52 -8.18
N PRO A 37 -2.42 -4.14 -8.06
CA PRO A 37 -2.00 -2.80 -7.65
C PRO A 37 -2.56 -1.67 -8.53
N GLU A 38 -2.73 -1.92 -9.83
CA GLU A 38 -3.26 -0.95 -10.79
C GLU A 38 -4.73 -0.63 -10.48
N GLU A 39 -5.52 -1.64 -10.12
CA GLU A 39 -6.93 -1.44 -9.75
C GLU A 39 -7.06 -0.57 -8.49
N ALA A 40 -6.21 -0.81 -7.48
CA ALA A 40 -6.16 0.02 -6.28
C ALA A 40 -5.78 1.48 -6.60
N THR A 41 -4.87 1.68 -7.56
CA THR A 41 -4.43 3.01 -8.02
C THR A 41 -5.55 3.74 -8.77
N ILE A 42 -6.28 3.03 -9.63
CA ILE A 42 -7.47 3.58 -10.32
C ILE A 42 -8.52 3.99 -9.29
N ALA A 43 -8.82 3.11 -8.32
CA ALA A 43 -9.80 3.41 -7.27
C ALA A 43 -9.37 4.61 -6.41
N TYR A 44 -8.08 4.83 -6.21
CA TYR A 44 -7.57 6.02 -5.52
C TYR A 44 -7.77 7.28 -6.36
N ASN A 45 -7.41 7.24 -7.65
CA ASN A 45 -7.57 8.36 -8.58
C ASN A 45 -9.03 8.76 -8.79
N GLU A 46 -9.95 7.79 -8.78
CA GLU A 46 -11.41 7.99 -8.87
C GLU A 46 -12.06 8.37 -7.53
N GLU A 47 -11.24 8.65 -6.51
CA GLU A 47 -11.68 9.02 -5.18
C GLU A 47 -12.67 7.98 -4.59
N LYS A 48 -12.46 6.69 -4.85
CA LYS A 48 -13.26 5.59 -4.28
C LYS A 48 -12.63 4.99 -3.04
N VAL A 49 -11.34 5.20 -2.83
CA VAL A 49 -10.61 4.77 -1.63
C VAL A 49 -9.77 5.88 -1.03
N ASN A 50 -9.41 5.75 0.24
CA ASN A 50 -8.48 6.63 0.93
C ASN A 50 -7.06 6.02 0.92
N LEU A 51 -6.03 6.87 0.92
CA LEU A 51 -4.62 6.45 0.97
C LEU A 51 -4.33 5.51 2.16
N HIS A 52 -4.94 5.77 3.31
CA HIS A 52 -4.71 5.03 4.55
C HIS A 52 -5.71 3.89 4.76
N ALA A 53 -6.59 3.62 3.78
CA ALA A 53 -7.58 2.56 3.87
C ALA A 53 -6.88 1.19 3.91
N ILE A 54 -7.26 0.36 4.88
CA ILE A 54 -6.82 -1.02 4.97
C ILE A 54 -7.60 -1.84 3.93
N VAL A 55 -6.88 -2.47 3.01
CA VAL A 55 -7.43 -3.18 1.85
C VAL A 55 -6.66 -4.48 1.65
N LYS A 56 -7.23 -5.38 0.86
CA LYS A 56 -6.55 -6.59 0.40
C LYS A 56 -6.19 -6.43 -1.06
N VAL A 57 -5.01 -6.88 -1.47
CA VAL A 57 -4.61 -6.86 -2.87
C VAL A 57 -3.80 -8.10 -3.20
N LYS A 58 -4.01 -8.63 -4.41
CA LYS A 58 -3.15 -9.68 -4.96
C LYS A 58 -1.89 -9.04 -5.53
N VAL A 59 -0.73 -9.51 -5.07
CA VAL A 59 0.59 -8.98 -5.41
C VAL A 59 1.51 -10.11 -5.87
N ASP A 60 2.44 -9.76 -6.74
CA ASP A 60 3.64 -10.55 -6.98
C ASP A 60 4.63 -10.24 -5.86
N ASP A 61 5.13 -11.28 -5.20
CA ASP A 61 6.08 -11.17 -4.08
C ASP A 61 7.18 -12.22 -4.24
N ILE A 62 8.25 -12.09 -3.46
CA ILE A 62 9.36 -13.05 -3.44
C ILE A 62 9.40 -13.73 -2.08
N GLU A 63 9.12 -15.04 -2.05
CA GLU A 63 9.27 -15.88 -0.87
C GLU A 63 10.33 -16.95 -1.15
N ASP A 64 11.33 -17.08 -0.27
CA ASP A 64 12.47 -18.00 -0.43
C ASP A 64 13.18 -17.89 -1.80
N GLY A 65 13.26 -16.67 -2.34
CA GLY A 65 13.86 -16.39 -3.64
C GLY A 65 13.02 -16.83 -4.85
N LYS A 66 11.76 -17.21 -4.64
CA LYS A 66 10.84 -17.63 -5.71
C LYS A 66 9.69 -16.63 -5.84
N PRO A 67 9.28 -16.31 -7.09
CA PRO A 67 8.13 -15.46 -7.33
C PRO A 67 6.85 -16.21 -6.92
N VAL A 68 6.07 -15.59 -6.05
CA VAL A 68 4.78 -16.11 -5.57
C VAL A 68 3.70 -15.04 -5.74
N LYS A 69 2.48 -15.48 -6.08
CA LYS A 69 1.31 -14.61 -6.08
C LYS A 69 0.51 -14.87 -4.81
N LYS A 70 0.33 -13.85 -3.98
CA LYS A 70 -0.48 -13.96 -2.75
C LYS A 70 -1.36 -12.73 -2.57
N ILE A 71 -2.42 -12.91 -1.79
CA ILE A 71 -3.26 -11.79 -1.33
C ILE A 71 -2.68 -11.33 0.00
N VAL A 72 -2.37 -10.03 0.08
CA VAL A 72 -1.86 -9.39 1.30
C VAL A 72 -2.84 -8.34 1.80
N GLU A 73 -2.93 -8.19 3.11
CA GLU A 73 -3.61 -7.07 3.74
C GLU A 73 -2.61 -5.92 3.91
N THR A 74 -2.94 -4.74 3.38
CA THR A 74 -2.05 -3.59 3.32
C THR A 74 -2.86 -2.29 3.20
N THR A 75 -2.21 -1.16 2.90
CA THR A 75 -2.89 0.11 2.62
C THR A 75 -2.72 0.55 1.18
N VAL A 76 -3.65 1.36 0.68
CA VAL A 76 -3.55 1.93 -0.68
C VAL A 76 -2.23 2.69 -0.88
N GLY A 77 -1.78 3.44 0.11
CA GLY A 77 -0.51 4.16 0.02
C GLY A 77 0.72 3.24 -0.03
N ARG A 78 0.71 2.10 0.68
CA ARG A 78 1.76 1.07 0.53
C ARG A 78 1.73 0.41 -0.83
N ILE A 79 0.55 0.21 -1.42
CA ILE A 79 0.42 -0.31 -2.78
C ILE A 79 1.06 0.65 -3.78
N ILE A 80 0.83 1.96 -3.63
CA ILE A 80 1.43 2.98 -4.48
C ILE A 80 2.94 3.04 -4.26
N PHE A 81 3.41 3.01 -3.00
CA PHE A 81 4.84 3.02 -2.69
C PHE A 81 5.58 1.83 -3.31
N ASN A 82 5.05 0.61 -3.18
CA ASN A 82 5.69 -0.60 -3.68
C ASN A 82 5.82 -0.64 -5.22
N GLN A 83 5.07 0.17 -5.97
CA GLN A 83 5.27 0.30 -7.43
C GLN A 83 6.62 0.96 -7.79
N PHE A 84 7.23 1.68 -6.85
CA PHE A 84 8.53 2.32 -7.01
C PHE A 84 9.67 1.52 -6.35
N VAL A 85 9.34 0.43 -5.66
CA VAL A 85 10.31 -0.47 -5.04
C VAL A 85 10.75 -1.51 -6.08
N PRO A 86 12.06 -1.82 -6.19
CA PRO A 86 12.52 -2.88 -7.07
C PRO A 86 11.90 -4.23 -6.73
N ASN A 87 11.48 -4.99 -7.74
CA ASN A 87 10.79 -6.28 -7.58
C ASN A 87 11.62 -7.30 -6.77
N GLU A 88 12.95 -7.19 -6.81
CA GLU A 88 13.89 -8.05 -6.09
C GLU A 88 13.80 -7.93 -4.57
N VAL A 89 13.23 -6.83 -4.06
CA VAL A 89 13.06 -6.58 -2.62
C VAL A 89 11.81 -7.28 -2.07
N GLY A 90 10.86 -7.63 -2.93
CA GLY A 90 9.54 -8.11 -2.51
C GLY A 90 8.66 -7.01 -1.92
N ASN A 91 7.47 -7.39 -1.49
CA ASN A 91 6.46 -6.44 -1.02
C ASN A 91 6.73 -5.98 0.42
N SER A 92 6.97 -4.68 0.58
CA SER A 92 7.20 -4.04 1.87
C SER A 92 5.87 -3.67 2.54
N ASN A 93 5.47 -4.45 3.55
CA ASN A 93 4.20 -4.30 4.28
C ASN A 93 4.36 -3.84 5.74
N GLU A 94 5.50 -3.29 6.11
CA GLU A 94 5.81 -2.84 7.47
C GLU A 94 6.15 -1.34 7.51
N VAL A 95 6.05 -0.70 8.69
CA VAL A 95 6.55 0.65 8.99
C VAL A 95 7.76 0.52 9.88
#